data_AF-A0A5F2BKY4-F1
#
_entry.id   AF-A0A5F2BKY4-F1
#
_cell.length_a   1.000
_cell.length_b   1.000
_cell.length_c   1.000
_cell.angle_alpha   90.00
_cell.angle_beta   90.00
_cell.angle_gamma   90.00
#
_symmetry.space_group_name_H-M   'P 1'
#
loop_
_entity.id
_entity.type
_entity.pdbx_description
1 polymer ?
#
loop_
_entity_poly.entity_id
_entity_poly.type
_entity_poly.pdbx_seq_one_letter_code
_entity_poly.pdbx_strand_id
1 'polypeptide(L)'
;MSKKNTAKKKLTPDQNEELLKTLKTRFEKNKKRHKDLEWTKVQTRLESNPEKLQSLYEMENTGGEPDVVEYDSKTGEFVFYDCSAETPKGRRSVCYDREGLDSRKEHKPADNVIDMIEAMGIELLTEEQYRILQKLGEFDLKTSSWIVTPPSIRKLGGALFADRRYDAVFVYHNGASSYYAVRGFRGSLRV
;
A
#
# COMPACT_ATOMS: atom_id res chain seq x y z
N MET A 1 -3.22 22.15 19.48
CA MET A 1 -4.64 21.86 19.17
C MET A 1 -4.86 22.00 17.67
N SER A 2 -5.01 20.88 16.98
CA SER A 2 -5.83 20.73 15.78
C SER A 2 -5.91 19.22 15.53
N LYS A 3 -6.92 18.58 16.14
CA LYS A 3 -7.30 17.23 15.73
C LYS A 3 -7.86 17.42 14.32
N LYS A 4 -7.09 17.09 13.28
CA LYS A 4 -7.63 16.94 11.93
C LYS A 4 -8.63 15.79 12.01
N ASN A 5 -9.89 16.14 12.21
CA ASN A 5 -11.02 15.27 12.01
C ASN A 5 -11.12 15.07 10.48
N THR A 6 -10.33 14.14 9.93
CA THR A 6 -10.53 13.66 8.57
C THR A 6 -11.75 12.77 8.59
N ALA A 7 -12.94 13.38 8.63
CA ALA A 7 -14.15 12.70 8.20
C ALA A 7 -13.85 12.19 6.78
N LYS A 8 -13.72 10.87 6.62
CA LYS A 8 -13.47 10.22 5.33
C LYS A 8 -14.58 10.69 4.38
N LYS A 9 -14.22 11.58 3.46
CA LYS A 9 -15.18 12.23 2.58
C LYS A 9 -15.68 11.15 1.63
N LYS A 10 -16.97 10.82 1.71
CA LYS A 10 -17.60 9.82 0.84
C LYS A 10 -17.36 10.20 -0.63
N LEU A 11 -16.94 9.23 -1.43
CA LEU A 11 -16.79 9.39 -2.88
C LEU A 11 -18.09 9.85 -3.51
N THR A 12 -17.98 10.75 -4.49
CA THR A 12 -19.12 11.09 -5.36
C THR A 12 -19.49 9.88 -6.24
N PRO A 13 -20.72 9.83 -6.78
CA PRO A 13 -21.10 8.80 -7.75
C PRO A 13 -20.11 8.68 -8.91
N ASP A 14 -19.70 9.80 -9.50
CA ASP A 14 -18.75 9.84 -10.62
C ASP A 14 -17.37 9.27 -10.23
N GLN A 15 -16.87 9.61 -9.03
CA GLN A 15 -15.61 9.07 -8.51
C GLN A 15 -15.68 7.56 -8.31
N ASN A 16 -16.82 7.04 -7.81
CA ASN A 16 -17.02 5.60 -7.65
C ASN A 16 -17.02 4.88 -9.01
N GLU A 17 -17.75 5.42 -9.99
CA GLU A 17 -17.83 4.82 -11.32
C GLU A 17 -16.47 4.82 -12.02
N GLU A 18 -15.73 5.93 -11.96
CA GLU A 18 -14.39 6.04 -12.54
C GLU A 18 -13.40 5.07 -11.87
N LEU A 19 -13.45 4.96 -10.54
CA LEU A 19 -12.61 4.02 -9.81
C LEU A 19 -12.94 2.57 -10.19
N LEU A 20 -14.21 2.17 -10.19
CA LEU A 20 -14.63 0.81 -10.55
C LEU A 20 -14.23 0.47 -11.98
N LYS A 21 -14.38 1.41 -12.93
CA LYS A 21 -13.94 1.24 -14.32
C LYS A 21 -12.43 1.05 -14.42
N THR A 22 -11.66 1.83 -13.66
CA THR A 22 -10.19 1.74 -13.60
C THR A 22 -9.75 0.39 -13.05
N LEU A 23 -10.31 -0.02 -11.91
CA LEU A 23 -10.02 -1.31 -11.27
C LEU A 23 -10.42 -2.48 -12.18
N LYS A 24 -11.59 -2.42 -12.82
CA LYS A 24 -12.04 -3.44 -13.78
C LYS A 24 -11.06 -3.61 -14.93
N THR A 25 -10.68 -2.50 -15.57
CA THR A 25 -9.75 -2.50 -16.70
C THR A 25 -8.41 -3.12 -16.30
N ARG A 26 -7.93 -2.79 -15.10
CA ARG A 26 -6.68 -3.32 -14.56
C ARG A 26 -6.78 -4.82 -14.24
N PHE A 27 -7.87 -5.24 -13.59
CA PHE A 27 -8.15 -6.64 -13.29
C PHE A 27 -8.15 -7.47 -14.58
N GLU A 28 -8.94 -7.07 -15.58
CA GLU A 28 -9.03 -7.79 -16.86
C GLU A 28 -7.70 -7.85 -17.64
N LYS A 29 -6.84 -6.83 -17.50
CA LYS A 29 -5.50 -6.82 -18.08
C LYS A 29 -4.54 -7.77 -17.35
N ASN A 30 -4.72 -8.00 -16.06
CA ASN A 30 -3.80 -8.72 -15.19
C ASN A 30 -4.29 -10.11 -14.74
N LYS A 31 -5.11 -10.78 -15.56
CA LYS A 31 -5.69 -12.11 -15.27
C LYS A 31 -4.73 -13.16 -14.70
N LYS A 32 -3.43 -13.06 -15.01
CA LYS A 32 -2.40 -13.94 -14.45
C LYS A 32 -2.30 -13.88 -12.91
N ARG A 33 -2.69 -12.76 -12.30
CA ARG A 33 -2.64 -12.53 -10.83
C ARG A 33 -3.79 -13.18 -10.09
N HIS A 34 -4.94 -13.34 -10.76
CA HIS A 34 -6.19 -13.79 -10.16
C HIS A 34 -6.88 -14.77 -11.10
N LYS A 35 -6.22 -15.90 -11.34
CA LYS A 35 -6.81 -16.98 -12.14
C LYS A 35 -8.13 -17.41 -11.50
N ASP A 36 -9.14 -17.59 -12.34
CA ASP A 36 -10.46 -18.11 -11.96
C ASP A 36 -11.33 -17.16 -11.10
N LEU A 37 -10.90 -15.91 -10.88
CA LEU A 37 -11.75 -14.88 -10.26
C LEU A 37 -12.55 -14.11 -11.31
N GLU A 38 -13.82 -13.87 -11.00
CA GLU A 38 -14.72 -13.08 -11.84
C GLU A 38 -14.85 -11.67 -11.29
N TRP A 39 -14.64 -10.67 -12.15
CA TRP A 39 -14.74 -9.26 -11.78
C TRP A 39 -16.08 -8.91 -11.13
N THR A 40 -17.18 -9.51 -11.58
CA THR A 40 -18.52 -9.28 -11.03
C THR A 40 -18.58 -9.55 -9.53
N LYS A 41 -17.91 -10.59 -9.02
CA LYS A 41 -17.84 -10.91 -7.59
C LYS A 41 -17.04 -9.86 -6.81
N VAL A 42 -15.92 -9.40 -7.39
CA VAL A 42 -15.10 -8.33 -6.81
C VAL A 42 -15.90 -7.04 -6.74
N GLN A 43 -16.56 -6.65 -7.83
CA GLN A 43 -17.37 -5.44 -7.92
C GLN A 43 -18.51 -5.44 -6.90
N THR A 44 -19.29 -6.53 -6.82
CA THR A 44 -20.36 -6.64 -5.81
C THR A 44 -19.83 -6.47 -4.39
N ARG A 45 -18.67 -7.06 -4.09
CA ARG A 45 -18.04 -6.91 -2.77
C ARG A 45 -17.56 -5.48 -2.51
N LEU A 46 -17.05 -4.79 -3.52
CA LEU A 46 -16.64 -3.39 -3.38
C LEU A 46 -17.83 -2.45 -3.16
N GLU A 47 -18.90 -2.62 -3.94
CA GLU A 47 -20.11 -1.81 -3.85
C GLU A 47 -20.83 -1.98 -2.50
N SER A 48 -20.70 -3.15 -1.86
CA SER A 48 -21.23 -3.39 -0.51
C SER A 48 -20.36 -2.80 0.61
N ASN A 49 -19.15 -2.33 0.33
CA ASN A 49 -18.19 -1.81 1.32
C ASN A 49 -17.65 -0.41 0.92
N PRO A 50 -18.46 0.66 1.03
CA PRO A 50 -18.09 2.01 0.60
C PRO A 50 -16.81 2.57 1.23
N GLU A 51 -16.51 2.19 2.48
CA GLU A 51 -15.29 2.57 3.18
C GLU A 51 -14.04 1.93 2.56
N LYS A 52 -14.15 0.73 2.00
CA LYS A 52 -13.06 0.05 1.28
C LYS A 52 -12.84 0.66 -0.09
N LEU A 53 -13.92 1.10 -0.76
CA LEU A 53 -13.81 1.90 -1.98
C LEU A 53 -13.07 3.21 -1.74
N GLN A 54 -13.31 3.88 -0.61
CA GLN A 54 -12.52 5.07 -0.23
C GLN A 54 -11.03 4.74 -0.11
N SER A 55 -10.69 3.65 0.58
CA SER A 55 -9.29 3.22 0.72
C SER A 55 -8.63 2.94 -0.62
N LEU A 56 -9.32 2.24 -1.53
CA LEU A 56 -8.83 2.00 -2.89
C LEU A 56 -8.68 3.28 -3.71
N TYR A 57 -9.58 4.25 -3.52
CA TYR A 57 -9.47 5.56 -4.15
C TYR A 57 -8.20 6.29 -3.71
N GLU A 58 -7.88 6.28 -2.41
CA GLU A 58 -6.62 6.87 -1.91
C GLU A 58 -5.39 6.11 -2.43
N MET A 59 -5.45 4.78 -2.49
CA MET A 59 -4.38 3.97 -3.08
C MET A 59 -4.16 4.35 -4.55
N GLU A 60 -5.22 4.49 -5.34
CA GLU A 60 -5.17 4.92 -6.75
C GLU A 60 -4.59 6.34 -6.88
N ASN A 61 -5.12 7.31 -6.15
CA ASN A 61 -4.70 8.72 -6.20
C ASN A 61 -3.22 8.93 -5.88
N THR A 62 -2.65 8.07 -5.04
CA THR A 62 -1.24 8.13 -4.68
C THR A 62 -0.31 7.37 -5.64
N GLY A 63 -0.86 6.80 -6.72
CA GLY A 63 -0.13 6.04 -7.73
C GLY A 63 0.13 4.57 -7.34
N GLY A 64 -0.78 4.00 -6.54
CA GLY A 64 -0.72 2.62 -6.08
C GLY A 64 -0.99 1.57 -7.14
N GLU A 65 -1.87 1.91 -8.08
CA GLU A 65 -2.45 0.96 -9.03
C GLU A 65 -2.93 -0.33 -8.33
N PRO A 66 -3.82 -0.23 -7.31
CA PRO A 66 -4.29 -1.38 -6.57
C PRO A 66 -4.95 -2.42 -7.48
N ASP A 67 -4.65 -3.69 -7.24
CA ASP A 67 -5.19 -4.82 -7.99
C ASP A 67 -5.37 -6.05 -7.09
N VAL A 68 -6.26 -6.95 -7.47
CA VAL A 68 -6.51 -8.19 -6.72
C VAL A 68 -5.35 -9.16 -6.92
N VAL A 69 -4.77 -9.59 -5.80
CA VAL A 69 -3.63 -10.51 -5.74
C VAL A 69 -3.97 -11.86 -5.12
N GLU A 70 -5.02 -11.92 -4.32
CA GLU A 70 -5.43 -13.11 -3.59
C GLU A 70 -6.94 -13.08 -3.31
N TYR A 71 -7.53 -14.26 -3.23
CA TYR A 71 -8.89 -14.47 -2.72
C TYR A 71 -8.83 -15.46 -1.56
N ASP A 72 -9.27 -15.01 -0.39
CA ASP A 72 -9.34 -15.84 0.81
C ASP A 72 -10.67 -16.60 0.83
N SER A 73 -10.64 -17.85 0.36
CA SER A 73 -11.83 -18.70 0.34
C SER A 73 -12.44 -18.99 1.72
N LYS A 74 -11.70 -18.79 2.82
CA LYS A 74 -12.20 -19.03 4.18
C LYS A 74 -13.05 -17.86 4.66
N THR A 75 -12.63 -16.63 4.36
CA THR A 75 -13.33 -15.41 4.78
C THR A 75 -14.24 -14.84 3.68
N GLY A 76 -14.04 -15.26 2.44
CA GLY A 76 -14.70 -14.72 1.26
C GLY A 76 -14.16 -13.34 0.85
N GLU A 77 -13.00 -12.93 1.36
CA GLU A 77 -12.42 -11.61 1.13
C GLU A 77 -11.50 -11.59 -0.09
N PHE A 78 -11.46 -10.44 -0.77
CA PHE A 78 -10.47 -10.15 -1.80
C PHE A 78 -9.34 -9.32 -1.21
N VAL A 79 -8.10 -9.71 -1.50
CA VAL A 79 -6.90 -8.98 -1.06
C VAL A 79 -6.36 -8.15 -2.22
N PHE A 80 -6.25 -6.85 -2.00
CA PHE A 80 -5.64 -5.89 -2.91
C PHE A 80 -4.26 -5.49 -2.40
N TYR A 81 -3.27 -5.43 -3.30
CA TYR A 81 -1.99 -4.75 -3.06
C TYR A 81 -1.78 -3.64 -4.08
N ASP A 82 -0.91 -2.68 -3.75
CA ASP A 82 -0.35 -1.78 -4.75
C ASP A 82 0.51 -2.54 -5.77
N CYS A 83 0.07 -2.51 -7.03
CA CYS A 83 0.69 -3.22 -8.12
C CYS A 83 1.31 -2.29 -9.17
N SER A 84 1.59 -1.04 -8.82
CA SER A 84 2.42 -0.14 -9.65
C SER A 84 3.86 -0.66 -9.72
N ALA A 85 4.52 -0.52 -10.87
CA ALA A 85 5.84 -1.11 -11.13
C ALA A 85 6.92 -0.68 -10.11
N GLU A 86 6.87 0.58 -9.67
CA GLU A 86 7.76 1.13 -8.64
C GLU A 86 6.94 1.67 -7.49
N THR A 87 7.54 1.73 -6.29
CA THR A 87 6.87 2.16 -5.07
C THR A 87 6.06 3.46 -5.32
N PRO A 88 4.79 3.57 -4.93
CA PRO A 88 3.90 4.66 -5.33
C PRO A 88 4.49 6.06 -5.09
N LYS A 89 4.56 6.89 -6.15
CA LYS A 89 5.29 8.18 -6.12
C LYS A 89 4.73 9.14 -5.07
N GLY A 90 3.42 9.15 -4.86
CA GLY A 90 2.75 9.98 -3.85
C GLY A 90 3.02 9.57 -2.41
N ARG A 91 3.75 8.47 -2.19
CA ARG A 91 4.04 7.88 -0.87
C ARG A 91 5.53 7.71 -0.58
N ARG A 92 6.39 8.35 -1.38
CA ARG A 92 7.85 8.33 -1.20
C ARG A 92 8.33 9.46 -0.31
N SER A 93 9.59 9.39 0.10
CA SER A 93 10.25 10.41 0.92
C SER A 93 9.61 10.57 2.29
N VAL A 94 9.10 9.49 2.86
CA VAL A 94 8.51 9.45 4.20
C VAL A 94 9.35 8.57 5.12
N CYS A 95 9.40 8.97 6.39
CA CYS A 95 9.99 8.16 7.46
C CYS A 95 8.99 7.08 7.90
N TYR A 96 9.46 6.13 8.72
CA TYR A 96 8.65 4.97 9.07
C TYR A 96 7.43 5.35 9.91
N ASP A 97 7.61 6.05 11.03
CA ASP A 97 6.52 6.41 11.94
C ASP A 97 6.66 7.80 12.55
N ARG A 98 5.66 8.21 13.34
CA ARG A 98 5.60 9.51 14.00
C ARG A 98 6.80 9.77 14.91
N GLU A 99 7.26 8.77 15.66
CA GLU A 99 8.44 8.91 16.53
C GLU A 99 9.71 9.15 15.68
N GLY A 100 9.87 8.44 14.57
CA GLY A 100 10.96 8.67 13.62
C GLY A 100 10.89 10.08 13.01
N LEU A 101 9.71 10.55 12.64
CA LEU A 101 9.47 11.91 12.14
C LEU A 101 9.88 12.98 13.15
N ASP A 102 9.44 12.82 14.39
CA ASP A 102 9.62 13.81 15.45
C ASP A 102 11.06 13.88 15.95
N SER A 103 11.81 12.77 15.85
CA SER A 103 13.24 12.71 16.20
C SER A 103 14.14 13.58 15.30
N ARG A 104 13.67 13.93 14.08
CA ARG A 104 14.47 14.75 13.16
C ARG A 104 14.46 16.20 13.61
N LYS A 105 15.61 16.87 13.58
CA LYS A 105 15.71 18.32 13.85
C LYS A 105 15.56 19.16 12.59
N GLU A 106 16.10 18.64 11.49
CA GLU A 106 16.16 19.32 10.19
C GLU A 106 15.70 18.37 9.08
N HIS A 107 15.21 18.96 7.98
CA HIS A 107 14.67 18.25 6.83
C HIS A 107 13.63 17.19 7.22
N LYS A 108 12.62 17.59 8.00
CA LYS A 108 11.49 16.71 8.30
C LYS A 108 10.73 16.39 7.01
N PRO A 109 10.46 15.11 6.69
CA PRO A 109 9.58 14.79 5.58
C PRO A 109 8.15 15.27 5.91
N ALA A 110 7.31 15.40 4.88
CA ALA A 110 5.95 15.88 5.05
C ALA A 110 5.08 14.94 5.91
N ASP A 111 5.38 13.64 5.89
CA ASP A 111 4.60 12.62 6.59
C ASP A 111 5.43 11.37 6.96
N ASN A 112 4.78 10.38 7.55
CA ASN A 112 5.30 9.06 7.88
C ASN A 112 4.39 7.93 7.42
N VAL A 113 4.94 6.72 7.25
CA VAL A 113 4.19 5.57 6.72
C VAL A 113 2.98 5.22 7.59
N ILE A 114 3.16 5.11 8.91
CA ILE A 114 2.11 4.64 9.83
C ILE A 114 0.88 5.56 9.82
N ASP A 115 1.09 6.87 9.86
CA ASP A 115 -0.04 7.80 9.85
C ASP A 115 -0.73 7.85 8.49
N MET A 116 0.03 7.70 7.39
CA MET A 116 -0.55 7.62 6.04
C MET A 116 -1.42 6.37 5.86
N ILE A 117 -0.96 5.19 6.29
CA ILE A 117 -1.77 3.96 6.15
C ILE A 117 -3.04 4.04 7.02
N GLU A 118 -2.96 4.64 8.21
CA GLU A 118 -4.12 4.84 9.10
C GLU A 118 -5.14 5.79 8.45
N ALA A 119 -4.67 6.93 7.91
CA ALA A 119 -5.52 7.89 7.23
C ALA A 119 -6.21 7.27 5.99
N MET A 120 -5.48 6.46 5.22
CA MET A 120 -5.99 5.75 4.05
C MET A 120 -6.89 4.56 4.43
N GLY A 121 -6.79 4.02 5.64
CA GLY A 121 -7.48 2.81 6.06
C GLY A 121 -6.96 1.53 5.39
N ILE A 122 -5.65 1.46 5.18
CA ILE A 122 -4.95 0.32 4.59
C ILE A 122 -3.90 -0.21 5.56
N GLU A 123 -3.32 -1.36 5.24
CA GLU A 123 -2.22 -1.95 6.00
C GLU A 123 -0.89 -1.81 5.24
N LEU A 124 0.23 -1.82 5.95
CA LEU A 124 1.56 -1.90 5.35
C LEU A 124 1.87 -3.36 5.01
N LEU A 125 2.52 -3.61 3.87
CA LEU A 125 2.90 -4.98 3.52
C LEU A 125 3.88 -5.57 4.55
N THR A 126 3.64 -6.82 4.94
CA THR A 126 4.64 -7.64 5.63
C THR A 126 5.73 -8.10 4.67
N GLU A 127 6.84 -8.62 5.20
CA GLU A 127 7.88 -9.24 4.35
C GLU A 127 7.31 -10.37 3.48
N GLU A 128 6.46 -11.22 4.05
CA GLU A 128 5.85 -12.33 3.32
C GLU A 128 4.97 -11.82 2.17
N GLN A 129 4.12 -10.83 2.43
CA GLN A 129 3.26 -10.22 1.41
C GLN A 129 4.09 -9.52 0.33
N TYR A 130 5.18 -8.85 0.69
CA TYR A 130 6.11 -8.27 -0.27
C TYR A 130 6.75 -9.34 -1.16
N ARG A 131 7.16 -10.48 -0.60
CA ARG A 131 7.69 -11.62 -1.37
C ARG A 131 6.62 -12.24 -2.28
N ILE A 132 5.36 -12.31 -1.84
CA ILE A 132 4.23 -12.77 -2.67
C ILE A 132 4.03 -11.83 -3.86
N LEU A 133 4.00 -10.51 -3.62
CA LEU A 133 3.89 -9.50 -4.68
C LEU A 133 4.95 -9.72 -5.76
N GLN A 134 6.20 -9.97 -5.37
CA GLN A 134 7.31 -10.17 -6.31
C GLN A 134 7.21 -11.46 -7.15
N LYS A 135 6.34 -12.41 -6.79
CA LYS A 135 6.02 -13.57 -7.65
C LYS A 135 5.00 -13.23 -8.74
N LEU A 136 4.25 -12.14 -8.59
CA LEU A 136 3.18 -11.72 -9.51
C LEU A 136 3.69 -10.82 -10.65
N GLY A 137 4.89 -10.27 -10.48
CA GLY A 137 5.55 -9.37 -11.42
C GLY A 137 6.85 -8.82 -10.85
N GLU A 138 7.54 -8.02 -11.64
CA GLU A 138 8.74 -7.31 -11.23
C GLU A 138 8.36 -5.96 -10.64
N PHE A 139 8.63 -5.77 -9.35
CA PHE A 139 8.31 -4.55 -8.64
C PHE A 139 9.54 -3.98 -7.93
N ASP A 140 9.58 -2.66 -7.76
CA ASP A 140 10.63 -1.95 -7.03
C ASP A 140 12.06 -2.23 -7.55
N LEU A 141 12.23 -2.27 -8.88
CA LEU A 141 13.53 -2.45 -9.51
C LEU A 141 14.42 -1.21 -9.38
N LYS A 142 13.84 -0.04 -9.13
CA LYS A 142 14.53 1.25 -8.98
C LYS A 142 14.22 1.95 -7.66
N THR A 143 13.30 1.41 -6.90
CA THR A 143 12.81 1.96 -5.63
C THR A 143 12.93 0.93 -4.51
N SER A 144 12.49 1.31 -3.31
CA SER A 144 12.38 0.43 -2.16
C SER A 144 11.14 0.79 -1.36
N SER A 145 10.57 -0.18 -0.66
CA SER A 145 9.38 0.00 0.16
C SER A 145 9.67 -0.33 1.62
N TRP A 146 9.26 0.54 2.53
CA TRP A 146 9.05 0.17 3.94
C TRP A 146 8.11 -1.02 4.01
N ILE A 147 8.39 -1.92 4.94
CA ILE A 147 7.56 -3.09 5.25
C ILE A 147 7.33 -3.14 6.77
N VAL A 148 6.38 -3.95 7.21
CA VAL A 148 6.09 -4.12 8.64
C VAL A 148 7.37 -4.45 9.40
N THR A 149 7.70 -3.59 10.37
CA THR A 149 8.86 -3.75 11.24
C THR A 149 8.41 -4.43 12.54
N PRO A 150 9.05 -5.55 12.94
CA PRO A 150 8.81 -6.19 14.22
C PRO A 150 9.04 -5.24 15.41
N PRO A 151 8.19 -5.27 16.46
CA PRO A 151 8.36 -4.41 17.64
C PRO A 151 9.73 -4.53 18.31
N SER A 152 10.35 -5.71 18.28
CA SER A 152 11.70 -5.94 18.84
C SER A 152 12.78 -5.12 18.14
N ILE A 153 12.70 -4.97 16.82
CA ILE A 153 13.60 -4.12 16.02
C ILE A 153 13.24 -2.64 16.23
N ARG A 154 11.94 -2.33 16.21
CA ARG A 154 11.49 -0.94 16.34
C ARG A 154 11.83 -0.32 17.68
N LYS A 155 11.77 -1.09 18.78
CA LYS A 155 12.19 -0.65 20.12
C LYS A 155 13.66 -0.22 20.19
N LEU A 156 14.50 -0.72 19.28
CA LEU A 156 15.91 -0.36 19.15
C LEU A 156 16.15 0.78 18.14
N GLY A 157 15.08 1.40 17.61
CA GLY A 157 15.12 2.51 16.67
C GLY A 157 15.17 2.10 15.18
N GLY A 158 15.16 0.80 14.88
CA GLY A 158 15.24 0.28 13.52
C GLY A 158 13.88 0.23 12.80
N ALA A 159 13.92 0.21 11.46
CA ALA A 159 12.79 -0.04 10.58
C ALA A 159 13.24 -0.86 9.36
N LEU A 160 12.39 -1.77 8.90
CA LEU A 160 12.65 -2.68 7.78
C LEU A 160 12.11 -2.15 6.46
N PHE A 161 12.86 -2.37 5.40
CA PHE A 161 12.43 -2.09 4.03
C PHE A 161 12.96 -3.16 3.07
N ALA A 162 12.35 -3.27 1.89
CA ALA A 162 12.72 -4.24 0.88
C ALA A 162 12.82 -3.62 -0.52
N ASP A 163 13.62 -4.25 -1.37
CA ASP A 163 13.65 -4.03 -2.82
C ASP A 163 13.88 -5.35 -3.59
N ARG A 164 13.84 -5.27 -4.92
CA ARG A 164 14.22 -6.39 -5.79
C ARG A 164 15.47 -6.06 -6.60
N ARG A 165 16.52 -6.85 -6.43
CA ARG A 165 17.77 -6.76 -7.19
C ARG A 165 18.19 -8.15 -7.61
N TYR A 166 18.79 -8.29 -8.79
CA TYR A 166 19.27 -9.58 -9.29
C TYR A 166 18.20 -10.69 -9.25
N ASP A 167 16.96 -10.33 -9.55
CA ASP A 167 15.79 -11.22 -9.47
C ASP A 167 15.48 -11.80 -8.07
N ALA A 168 16.06 -11.22 -7.01
CA ALA A 168 15.88 -11.63 -5.63
C ALA A 168 15.33 -10.47 -4.78
N VAL A 169 14.53 -10.84 -3.77
CA VAL A 169 14.04 -9.89 -2.76
C VAL A 169 15.09 -9.75 -1.67
N PHE A 170 15.57 -8.52 -1.47
CA PHE A 170 16.45 -8.17 -0.37
C PHE A 170 15.68 -7.39 0.68
N VAL A 171 15.93 -7.72 1.95
CA VAL A 171 15.37 -7.03 3.11
C VAL A 171 16.52 -6.41 3.87
N TYR A 172 16.35 -5.14 4.20
CA TYR A 172 17.36 -4.31 4.85
C TYR A 172 16.75 -3.61 6.06
N HIS A 173 17.60 -2.89 6.78
CA HIS A 173 17.19 -2.05 7.89
C HIS A 173 17.80 -0.66 7.76
N ASN A 174 17.12 0.32 8.34
CA ASN A 174 17.61 1.67 8.58
C ASN A 174 17.03 2.17 9.91
N GLY A 175 17.39 3.37 10.36
CA GLY A 175 16.66 4.02 11.43
C GLY A 175 15.24 4.38 10.98
N ALA A 176 14.27 4.34 11.90
CA ALA A 176 12.88 4.71 11.62
C ALA A 176 12.72 6.15 11.09
N SER A 177 13.67 7.04 11.38
CA SER A 177 13.72 8.44 10.93
C SER A 177 14.36 8.65 9.55
N SER A 178 14.94 7.59 8.96
CA SER A 178 15.50 7.66 7.61
C SER A 178 14.39 7.83 6.58
N TYR A 179 14.65 8.54 5.49
CA TYR A 179 13.77 8.62 4.33
C TYR A 179 14.61 8.94 3.09
N TYR A 180 14.15 8.49 1.92
CA TYR A 180 14.87 8.66 0.66
C TYR A 180 13.89 8.94 -0.47
N ALA A 181 14.32 9.67 -1.49
CA ALA A 181 13.50 10.01 -2.66
C ALA A 181 12.92 8.78 -3.38
N VAL A 182 13.66 7.67 -3.33
CA VAL A 182 13.29 6.38 -3.95
C VAL A 182 12.70 5.38 -2.95
N ARG A 183 12.43 5.80 -1.70
CA ARG A 183 11.79 4.95 -0.69
C ARG A 183 10.41 5.47 -0.32
N GLY A 184 9.43 4.58 -0.34
CA GLY A 184 8.07 4.84 0.12
C GLY A 184 7.50 3.60 0.77
N PHE A 185 6.23 3.29 0.51
CA PHE A 185 5.61 2.05 0.96
C PHE A 185 4.54 1.59 -0.01
N ARG A 186 4.26 0.29 0.05
CA ARG A 186 3.11 -0.35 -0.59
C ARG A 186 2.13 -0.77 0.51
N GLY A 187 0.85 -0.71 0.20
CA GLY A 187 -0.22 -1.06 1.09
C GLY A 187 -1.01 -2.28 0.63
N SER A 188 -1.69 -2.88 1.60
CA SER A 188 -2.67 -3.95 1.42
C SER A 188 -4.03 -3.55 1.93
N LEU A 189 -5.07 -4.07 1.28
CA LEU A 189 -6.45 -3.92 1.72
C LEU A 189 -7.21 -5.23 1.51
N ARG A 190 -7.85 -5.72 2.57
CA ARG A 190 -8.85 -6.79 2.49
C ARG A 190 -10.24 -6.17 2.35
N VAL A 191 -11.02 -6.71 1.41
CA VAL A 191 -12.39 -6.28 1.09
C VAL A 191 -13.33 -7.48 1.18
#